data_AF-A0A2V1GVF3-F1
#
_entry.id   AF-A0A2V1GVF3-F1
#
_cell.length_a   1.000
_cell.length_b   1.000
_cell.length_c   1.000
_cell.angle_alpha   90.00
_cell.angle_beta   90.00
_cell.angle_gamma   90.00
#
_symmetry.space_group_name_H-M   'P 1'
#
loop_
_entity.id
_entity.type
_entity.pdbx_description
1 polymer ?
#
loop_
_entity_poly.entity_id
_entity_poly.type
_entity_poly.pdbx_seq_one_letter_code
_entity_poly.pdbx_strand_id
1 'polypeptide(L)'
;MTELPSSHSLTALTGVGDKLASKLAESLGLHSLQDLLFHLPPRYEDRTRITPIAALRPMEHVAVQGEIASSEIQLGKRRTLLCRI
;
A
#
# COMPACT_ATOMS: atom_id res chain seq x y z
N MET A 1 20.19 26.79 -6.71
CA MET A 1 20.04 26.60 -5.25
C MET A 1 18.56 26.42 -4.98
N THR A 2 18.06 25.18 -5.05
CA THR A 2 16.67 24.89 -4.72
C THR A 2 16.64 24.63 -3.22
N GLU A 3 16.02 25.53 -2.47
CA GLU A 3 15.81 25.43 -1.02
C GLU A 3 15.23 24.04 -0.70
N LEU A 4 15.86 23.29 0.22
CA LEU A 4 15.29 22.03 0.70
C LEU A 4 14.03 22.38 1.51
N PRO A 5 12.86 21.78 1.21
CA PRO A 5 11.58 22.13 1.84
C PRO A 5 11.48 21.55 3.25
N SER A 6 12.29 22.07 4.17
CA SER A 6 12.47 21.54 5.53
C SER A 6 11.25 21.71 6.46
N SER A 7 10.18 22.39 6.02
CA SER A 7 8.98 22.61 6.85
C SER A 7 7.65 22.67 6.08
N HIS A 8 7.59 22.21 4.83
CA HIS A 8 6.31 22.21 4.11
C HIS A 8 5.32 21.23 4.72
N SER A 9 4.07 21.67 4.86
CA SER A 9 2.96 20.83 5.32
C SER A 9 2.74 19.65 4.38
N LEU A 10 2.35 18.51 4.95
CA LEU A 10 1.96 17.31 4.18
C LEU A 10 0.80 17.59 3.21
N THR A 11 -0.04 18.57 3.51
CA THR A 11 -1.18 18.98 2.65
C THR A 11 -0.75 19.63 1.33
N ALA A 12 0.53 19.96 1.16
CA ALA A 12 1.08 20.39 -0.12
C ALA A 12 1.09 19.25 -1.17
N LEU A 13 1.03 17.98 -0.74
CA LEU A 13 0.96 16.84 -1.65
C LEU A 13 -0.46 16.62 -2.16
N THR A 14 -0.59 16.42 -3.46
CA THR A 14 -1.86 16.06 -4.09
C THR A 14 -2.40 14.76 -3.51
N GLY A 15 -3.64 14.79 -2.99
CA GLY A 15 -4.28 13.64 -2.36
C GLY A 15 -4.12 13.57 -0.84
N VAL A 16 -3.34 14.48 -0.23
CA VAL A 16 -3.22 14.60 1.23
C VAL A 16 -4.10 15.76 1.72
N GLY A 17 -5.35 15.46 2.08
CA GLY A 17 -6.22 16.42 2.76
C GLY A 17 -5.98 16.45 4.27
N ASP A 18 -6.57 17.43 4.98
CA ASP A 18 -6.36 17.65 6.42
C ASP A 18 -6.59 16.39 7.26
N LYS A 19 -7.65 15.62 6.97
CA LYS A 19 -7.94 14.36 7.67
C LYS A 19 -6.83 13.32 7.53
N LEU A 20 -6.24 13.24 6.33
CA LEU A 20 -5.17 12.29 6.06
C LEU A 20 -3.86 12.78 6.69
N ALA A 21 -3.58 14.09 6.65
CA ALA A 21 -2.45 14.70 7.34
C ALA A 21 -2.50 14.46 8.85
N SER A 22 -3.64 14.69 9.51
CA SER A 22 -3.82 14.38 10.94
C SER A 22 -3.59 12.91 11.25
N LYS A 23 -4.11 12.01 10.41
CA LYS A 23 -3.91 10.57 10.59
C LYS A 23 -2.43 10.16 10.43
N LEU A 24 -1.72 10.73 9.46
CA LEU A 24 -0.28 10.49 9.26
C LEU A 24 0.54 11.00 10.46
N ALA A 25 0.19 12.17 11.00
CA ALA A 25 0.82 12.71 12.19
C ALA A 25 0.59 11.81 13.42
N GLU A 26 -0.65 11.37 13.67
CA GLU A 26 -0.99 10.54 14.82
C GLU A 26 -0.46 9.10 14.71
N SER A 27 -0.54 8.49 13.52
CA SER A 27 -0.24 7.06 13.34
C SER A 27 1.23 6.78 13.03
N LEU A 28 1.89 7.70 12.32
CA LEU A 28 3.24 7.50 11.78
C LEU A 28 4.23 8.59 12.25
N GLY A 29 3.77 9.58 13.03
CA GLY A 29 4.60 10.69 13.51
C GLY A 29 5.06 11.64 12.40
N LEU A 30 4.36 11.66 11.27
CA LEU A 30 4.77 12.47 10.11
C LEU A 30 4.08 13.83 10.16
N HIS A 31 4.86 14.89 10.36
CA HIS A 31 4.33 16.26 10.47
C HIS A 31 4.70 17.14 9.27
N SER A 32 5.79 16.80 8.58
CA SER A 32 6.33 17.56 7.46
C SER A 32 6.69 16.69 6.26
N LEU A 33 6.90 17.31 5.09
CA LEU A 33 7.43 16.60 3.92
C LEU A 33 8.80 15.97 4.19
N GLN A 34 9.63 16.56 5.05
CA GLN A 34 10.94 16.01 5.38
C GLN A 34 10.80 14.68 6.13
N ASP A 35 9.88 14.59 7.09
CA ASP A 35 9.61 13.34 7.82
C ASP A 35 9.19 12.24 6.85
N LEU A 36 8.35 12.58 5.86
CA LEU A 36 7.89 11.64 4.83
C LEU A 36 9.05 11.13 3.95
N LEU A 37 9.98 12.00 3.57
CA LEU A 37 11.15 11.61 2.76
C LEU A 37 12.05 10.60 3.47
N PHE A 38 12.09 10.65 4.81
CA PHE A 38 12.85 9.71 5.64
C PHE A 38 11.98 8.63 6.28
N HIS A 39 10.70 8.53 5.91
CA HIS A 39 9.82 7.45 6.33
C HIS A 39 9.94 6.26 5.37
N LEU A 40 11.04 5.52 5.47
CA LEU A 40 11.30 4.39 4.60
C LEU A 40 10.39 3.20 4.94
N PRO A 41 9.86 2.49 3.93
CA PRO A 41 9.15 1.24 4.17
C PRO A 41 9.99 0.23 4.96
N PRO A 42 9.40 -0.54 5.88
CA PRO A 42 10.11 -1.59 6.60
C PRO A 42 10.59 -2.71 5.67
N ARG A 43 9.95 -2.88 4.51
CA ARG A 43 10.33 -3.84 3.48
C ARG A 43 9.88 -3.34 2.11
N TYR A 44 10.76 -3.47 1.13
CA TYR A 44 10.40 -3.37 -0.29
C TYR A 44 10.03 -4.77 -0.81
N GLU A 45 8.89 -4.87 -1.47
CA GLU A 45 8.43 -6.10 -2.09
C GLU A 45 8.77 -6.07 -3.59
N ASP A 46 9.57 -7.03 -4.05
CA ASP A 46 9.89 -7.18 -5.47
C ASP A 46 8.79 -7.97 -6.18
N ARG A 47 7.94 -7.24 -6.91
CA ARG A 47 6.84 -7.81 -7.70
C ARG A 47 7.19 -8.06 -9.17
N THR A 48 8.48 -8.01 -9.54
CA THR A 48 8.91 -8.27 -10.92
C THR A 48 8.87 -9.74 -11.30
N ARG A 49 8.82 -10.64 -10.31
CA ARG A 49 8.88 -12.09 -10.50
C ARG A 49 7.53 -12.74 -10.23
N ILE A 50 6.94 -13.30 -11.26
CA ILE A 50 5.73 -14.11 -11.14
C ILE A 50 6.12 -15.53 -10.73
N THR A 51 5.56 -16.00 -9.62
CA THR A 51 5.74 -17.35 -9.11
C THR A 51 4.55 -18.22 -9.54
N PRO A 52 4.79 -19.41 -10.12
CA PRO A 52 3.71 -20.34 -10.42
C PRO A 52 2.95 -20.75 -9.16
N ILE A 53 1.63 -20.86 -9.23
CA ILE A 53 0.77 -21.24 -8.08
C ILE A 53 1.18 -22.61 -7.50
N ALA A 54 1.63 -23.53 -8.35
CA ALA A 54 2.11 -24.86 -7.92
C ALA A 54 3.42 -24.82 -7.10
N ALA A 55 4.17 -23.72 -7.15
CA ALA A 55 5.46 -23.58 -6.48
C ALA A 55 5.38 -22.76 -5.17
N LEU A 56 4.17 -22.37 -4.74
CA LEU A 56 3.97 -21.56 -3.55
C LEU A 56 4.39 -22.29 -2.29
N ARG A 57 5.05 -21.55 -1.38
CA ARG A 57 5.41 -22.03 -0.06
C ARG A 57 4.65 -21.23 1.01
N PRO A 58 4.25 -21.88 2.12
CA PRO A 58 3.66 -21.16 3.24
C PRO A 58 4.56 -20.03 3.72
N MET A 59 3.96 -18.94 4.17
CA MET A 59 4.65 -17.77 4.75
C MET A 59 5.51 -16.96 3.77
N GLU A 60 5.44 -17.23 2.46
CA GLU A 60 6.09 -16.41 1.44
C GLU A 60 5.11 -15.38 0.84
N HIS A 61 5.60 -14.17 0.65
CA HIS A 61 4.91 -13.12 -0.10
C HIS A 61 5.44 -13.15 -1.55
N VAL A 62 4.59 -13.57 -2.48
CA VAL A 62 4.95 -13.70 -3.90
C VAL A 62 3.85 -13.18 -4.80
N ALA A 63 4.21 -12.74 -5.99
CA ALA A 63 3.27 -12.38 -7.04
C ALA A 63 2.88 -13.61 -7.85
N VAL A 64 1.58 -13.83 -8.07
CA VAL A 64 1.05 -14.90 -8.94
C VAL A 64 0.24 -14.28 -10.07
N GLN A 65 0.15 -14.98 -11.20
CA GLN A 65 -0.65 -14.58 -12.35
C GLN A 65 -1.50 -15.78 -12.80
N GLY A 66 -2.75 -15.52 -13.18
CA GLY A 66 -3.69 -16.54 -13.64
C GLY A 66 -4.94 -15.90 -14.24
N GLU A 67 -5.82 -16.74 -14.77
CA GLU A 67 -7.12 -16.35 -15.29
C GLU A 67 -8.21 -16.70 -14.28
N ILE A 68 -9.23 -15.84 -14.15
CA ILE A 68 -10.34 -16.08 -13.23
C ILE A 68 -11.32 -17.05 -13.90
N ALA A 69 -11.39 -18.28 -13.40
CA ALA A 69 -12.32 -19.30 -13.89
C ALA A 69 -13.77 -19.04 -13.42
N SER A 70 -13.96 -18.44 -12.24
CA SER A 70 -15.28 -18.04 -11.75
C SER A 70 -15.19 -16.90 -10.75
N SER A 71 -16.22 -16.07 -10.67
CA SER A 71 -16.36 -15.06 -9.63
C SER A 71 -17.79 -15.02 -9.11
N GLU A 72 -17.96 -14.95 -7.79
CA GLU A 72 -19.28 -14.83 -7.16
C GLU A 72 -19.23 -13.84 -6.00
N ILE A 73 -20.37 -13.17 -5.75
CA ILE A 73 -20.52 -12.31 -4.59
C ILE A 73 -21.12 -13.14 -3.46
N GLN A 74 -20.33 -13.44 -2.43
CA GLN A 74 -20.82 -14.12 -1.25
C GLN A 74 -21.51 -13.10 -0.32
N LEU A 75 -22.81 -13.28 -0.14
CA LEU A 75 -23.67 -12.46 0.71
C LEU A 75 -23.61 -12.97 2.15
N GLY A 76 -22.69 -12.42 2.96
CA GLY A 76 -22.62 -12.63 4.41
C GLY A 76 -22.79 -11.32 5.19
N LYS A 77 -22.32 -11.27 6.46
CA LYS A 77 -22.31 -10.03 7.26
C LYS A 77 -21.61 -8.85 6.54
N ARG A 78 -20.62 -9.16 5.71
CA ARG A 78 -20.01 -8.25 4.73
C ARG A 78 -20.03 -8.95 3.37
N ARG A 79 -20.37 -8.21 2.31
CA ARG A 79 -20.31 -8.70 0.93
C ARG A 79 -18.85 -8.94 0.56
N THR A 80 -18.53 -10.13 0.07
CA THR A 80 -17.17 -10.47 -0.40
C THR A 80 -17.23 -10.95 -1.84
N LEU A 81 -16.19 -10.63 -2.62
CA LEU A 81 -16.01 -11.18 -3.96
C LEU A 81 -15.11 -12.40 -3.83
N LEU A 82 -15.66 -13.59 -4.10
CA LEU A 82 -14.90 -14.82 -4.17
C LEU A 82 -14.52 -15.07 -5.63
N CYS A 83 -13.23 -15.05 -5.92
CA CYS A 83 -12.68 -15.41 -7.23
C CYS A 83 -11.99 -16.78 -7.13
N ARG A 84 -12.22 -17.64 -8.11
CA ARG A 84 -11.44 -18.87 -8.31
C ARG A 84 -10.54 -18.67 -9.52
N ILE A 85 -9.25 -18.95 -9.34
CA ILE A 85 -8.18 -18.93 -10.35
C ILE A 85 -7.66 -20.34 -10.57
#